data_AF-G5S1Z2-F1
#
_entry.id   AF-G5S1Z2-F1
#
_cell.length_a   1.000
_cell.length_b   1.000
_cell.length_c   1.000
_cell.angle_alpha   90.00
_cell.angle_beta   90.00
_cell.angle_gamma   90.00
#
_symmetry.space_group_name_H-M   'P 1'
#
loop_
_entity.id
_entity.type
_entity.pdbx_description
1 polymer ?
#
loop_
_entity_poly.entity_id
_entity_poly.type
_entity_poly.pdbx_seq_one_letter_code
_entity_poly.pdbx_strand_id
1 'polypeptide(L)'
;MSVIGLNVTGEGNNVDIRGGISITHSQNTDGSVSIVTGINLNGDSEVTLSGQSTIDTATMIGGAVTLAKVSNGGSLILDDNSIIDINVNYIDVSASINNALLVANGENSSIVNQGDITSHGVYSIMRVDNGATISNSGEILVYATSNGGGDDRTAVARADDAGSVIHNQSGGDITIISDQQPVKYKGFSFFPLKWYNHTFYAMLASGYGDVVNDEDAAIHLQGAGVYGVSAIKGAALNAGDIYLDGFVPTLDDEGDITSTSYWHPSSLYLTSAGMVAGSTDGGDGDATATNTGTINVNNA
;
A
#
# COMPACT_ATOMS: atom_id res chain seq x y z
N MET A 1 -15.98 -5.61 16.04
CA MET A 1 -17.31 -5.34 15.42
C MET A 1 -17.08 -4.92 13.96
N SER A 2 -18.11 -4.92 13.11
CA SER A 2 -17.99 -4.42 11.73
C SER A 2 -19.05 -3.36 11.46
N VAL A 3 -18.64 -2.24 10.87
CA VAL A 3 -19.52 -1.13 10.47
C VAL A 3 -19.38 -0.95 8.96
N ILE A 4 -20.51 -0.80 8.27
CA ILE A 4 -20.55 -0.54 6.83
C ILE A 4 -21.30 0.79 6.62
N GLY A 5 -20.71 1.72 5.86
CA GLY A 5 -21.34 2.99 5.49
C GLY A 5 -22.38 2.79 4.38
N LEU A 6 -21.91 2.59 3.16
CA LEU A 6 -22.70 2.26 1.98
C LEU A 6 -22.56 0.77 1.65
N ASN A 7 -23.69 0.08 1.44
CA ASN A 7 -23.71 -1.32 1.03
C ASN A 7 -24.45 -1.46 -0.30
N VAL A 8 -23.72 -1.84 -1.36
CA VAL A 8 -24.23 -2.09 -2.71
C VAL A 8 -24.17 -3.59 -2.97
N THR A 9 -25.31 -4.21 -3.27
CA THR A 9 -25.41 -5.66 -3.47
C THR A 9 -26.21 -6.02 -4.70
N GLY A 10 -25.88 -7.14 -5.35
CA GLY A 10 -26.58 -7.62 -6.55
C GLY A 10 -25.99 -7.05 -7.83
N GLU A 11 -26.75 -7.11 -8.91
CA GLU A 11 -26.25 -6.83 -10.27
C GLU A 11 -26.90 -5.56 -10.85
N GLY A 12 -26.15 -4.83 -11.67
CA GLY A 12 -26.63 -3.71 -12.46
C GLY A 12 -26.89 -2.42 -11.69
N ASN A 13 -26.36 -2.26 -10.48
CA ASN A 13 -26.40 -0.97 -9.79
C ASN A 13 -25.30 -0.06 -10.32
N ASN A 14 -25.62 1.23 -10.42
CA ASN A 14 -24.64 2.28 -10.67
C ASN A 14 -24.83 3.38 -9.61
N VAL A 15 -23.79 3.66 -8.83
CA VAL A 15 -23.81 4.63 -7.74
C VAL A 15 -22.70 5.65 -7.94
N ASP A 16 -23.04 6.92 -7.76
CA ASP A 16 -22.14 8.06 -7.95
C ASP A 16 -22.06 8.87 -6.65
N ILE A 17 -20.88 8.96 -6.06
CA ILE A 17 -20.59 9.65 -4.80
C ILE A 17 -19.67 10.83 -5.10
N ARG A 18 -20.26 12.01 -5.31
CA ARG A 18 -19.49 13.22 -5.70
C ARG A 18 -18.84 13.99 -4.56
N GLY A 19 -19.23 13.70 -3.31
CA GLY A 19 -18.86 14.50 -2.14
C GLY A 19 -17.72 13.92 -1.31
N GLY A 20 -17.12 12.82 -1.75
CA GLY A 20 -16.21 12.01 -0.95
C GLY A 20 -16.86 11.34 0.26
N ILE A 21 -16.03 10.67 1.07
CA ILE A 21 -16.42 10.00 2.31
C ILE A 21 -15.42 10.34 3.41
N SER A 22 -15.93 10.77 4.57
CA SER A 22 -15.12 10.97 5.77
C SER A 22 -15.35 9.86 6.79
N ILE A 23 -14.27 9.25 7.28
CA ILE A 23 -14.28 8.23 8.32
C ILE A 23 -13.35 8.65 9.45
N THR A 24 -13.89 8.75 10.66
CA THR A 24 -13.09 8.88 11.88
C THR A 24 -13.18 7.58 12.67
N HIS A 25 -12.02 7.00 12.97
CA HIS A 25 -11.91 5.73 13.66
C HIS A 25 -10.85 5.82 14.76
N SER A 26 -11.10 5.17 15.89
CA SER A 26 -10.10 5.03 16.94
C SER A 26 -10.17 3.65 17.55
N GLN A 27 -9.04 2.96 17.47
CA GLN A 27 -8.83 1.64 18.03
C GLN A 27 -8.36 1.76 19.50
N ASN A 28 -8.98 0.99 20.39
CA ASN A 28 -8.48 0.86 21.76
C ASN A 28 -7.25 -0.07 21.82
N THR A 29 -6.38 0.16 22.80
CA THR A 29 -5.16 -0.64 23.03
C THR A 29 -5.42 -2.00 23.71
N ASP A 30 -6.68 -2.35 23.97
CA ASP A 30 -7.06 -3.62 24.61
C ASP A 30 -7.02 -4.84 23.67
N GLY A 31 -6.71 -4.62 22.39
CA GLY A 31 -6.61 -5.63 21.34
C GLY A 31 -7.92 -5.96 20.62
N SER A 32 -9.05 -5.34 20.98
CA SER A 32 -10.36 -5.61 20.38
C SER A 32 -10.54 -4.91 19.04
N VAL A 33 -10.32 -5.61 17.92
CA VAL A 33 -10.40 -4.99 16.58
C VAL A 33 -11.85 -4.71 16.14
N SER A 34 -12.09 -3.50 15.61
CA SER A 34 -13.29 -3.20 14.84
C SER A 34 -12.94 -2.72 13.45
N ILE A 35 -13.56 -3.32 12.43
CA ILE A 35 -13.29 -2.98 11.04
C ILE A 35 -14.40 -2.06 10.54
N VAL A 36 -14.01 -0.93 9.96
CA VAL A 36 -14.92 0.02 9.32
C VAL A 36 -14.77 -0.11 7.82
N THR A 37 -15.87 -0.34 7.11
CA THR A 37 -15.93 -0.33 5.65
C THR A 37 -16.76 0.85 5.18
N GLY A 38 -16.18 1.79 4.44
CA GLY A 38 -16.90 2.93 3.87
C GLY A 38 -17.93 2.47 2.84
N ILE A 39 -17.44 1.80 1.79
CA ILE A 39 -18.23 1.25 0.68
C ILE A 39 -18.01 -0.26 0.65
N ASN A 40 -19.08 -1.03 0.79
CA ASN A 40 -19.08 -2.47 0.52
C ASN A 40 -19.83 -2.73 -0.79
N LEU A 41 -19.09 -3.12 -1.83
CA LEU A 41 -19.62 -3.46 -3.15
C LEU A 41 -19.52 -4.97 -3.36
N ASN A 42 -20.68 -5.63 -3.41
CA ASN A 42 -20.77 -7.09 -3.46
C ASN A 42 -21.76 -7.54 -4.55
N GLY A 43 -21.23 -7.77 -5.76
CA GLY A 43 -21.97 -8.13 -6.96
C GLY A 43 -21.56 -7.27 -8.15
N ASP A 44 -21.96 -7.69 -9.34
CA ASP A 44 -21.67 -7.05 -10.63
C ASP A 44 -22.37 -5.69 -10.75
N SER A 45 -21.78 -4.68 -10.12
CA SER A 45 -22.28 -3.31 -10.01
C SER A 45 -21.09 -2.36 -10.01
N GLU A 46 -21.35 -1.10 -10.35
CA GLU A 46 -20.34 -0.06 -10.46
C GLU A 46 -20.58 1.04 -9.41
N VAL A 47 -19.50 1.50 -8.79
CA VAL A 47 -19.50 2.70 -7.95
C VAL A 47 -18.43 3.66 -8.47
N THR A 48 -18.79 4.92 -8.66
CA THR A 48 -17.82 6.00 -8.87
C THR A 48 -17.76 6.86 -7.61
N LEU A 49 -16.56 7.09 -7.11
CA LEU A 49 -16.26 8.05 -6.04
C LEU A 49 -15.50 9.22 -6.65
N SER A 50 -15.87 10.43 -6.24
CA SER A 50 -15.24 11.70 -6.58
C SER A 50 -15.20 12.59 -5.34
N GLY A 51 -14.43 13.68 -5.41
CA GLY A 51 -14.35 14.68 -4.35
C GLY A 51 -13.48 14.25 -3.17
N GLN A 52 -13.50 15.05 -2.12
CA GLN A 52 -12.59 14.91 -0.98
C GLN A 52 -13.08 13.88 0.02
N SER A 53 -12.30 12.83 0.23
CA SER A 53 -12.46 11.86 1.30
C SER A 53 -11.38 12.08 2.38
N THR A 54 -11.72 11.80 3.64
CA THR A 54 -10.77 11.93 4.75
C THR A 54 -10.86 10.72 5.67
N ILE A 55 -9.72 10.12 6.00
CA ILE A 55 -9.63 8.96 6.88
C ILE A 55 -8.75 9.32 8.07
N ASP A 56 -9.37 9.62 9.20
CA ASP A 56 -8.66 9.87 10.45
C ASP A 56 -8.72 8.62 11.32
N THR A 57 -7.60 7.92 11.50
CA THR A 57 -7.59 6.60 12.16
C THR A 57 -6.46 6.42 13.16
N ALA A 58 -6.80 6.00 14.37
CA ALA A 58 -5.85 5.35 15.27
C ALA A 58 -5.92 3.83 15.08
N THR A 59 -4.83 3.18 14.68
CA THR A 59 -4.88 1.79 14.22
C THR A 59 -3.57 1.01 14.41
N MET A 60 -3.61 -0.27 14.07
CA MET A 60 -2.47 -1.19 14.10
C MET A 60 -2.08 -1.58 12.67
N ILE A 61 -0.99 -2.35 12.54
CA ILE A 61 -0.55 -2.88 11.23
C ILE A 61 -1.71 -3.49 10.42
N GLY A 62 -1.80 -3.06 9.17
CA GLY A 62 -2.83 -3.42 8.19
C GLY A 62 -4.03 -2.46 8.11
N GLY A 63 -4.26 -1.62 9.11
CA GLY A 63 -5.29 -0.57 9.04
C GLY A 63 -6.73 -1.07 9.23
N ALA A 64 -7.41 -0.56 10.25
CA ALA A 64 -8.76 -1.01 10.63
C ALA A 64 -9.87 -0.42 9.73
N VAL A 65 -9.53 0.55 8.88
CA VAL A 65 -10.47 1.23 7.98
C VAL A 65 -10.22 0.80 6.54
N THR A 66 -11.27 0.34 5.89
CA THR A 66 -11.34 0.12 4.45
C THR A 66 -12.29 1.16 3.88
N LEU A 67 -11.79 2.09 3.09
CA LEU A 67 -12.67 3.02 2.37
C LEU A 67 -13.59 2.25 1.43
N ALA A 68 -13.06 1.28 0.69
CA ALA A 68 -13.86 0.46 -0.21
C ALA A 68 -13.41 -1.00 -0.29
N LYS A 69 -14.40 -1.89 -0.23
CA LYS A 69 -14.25 -3.32 -0.46
C LYS A 69 -15.10 -3.72 -1.65
N VAL A 70 -14.48 -4.27 -2.68
CA VAL A 70 -15.12 -4.70 -3.92
C VAL A 70 -15.00 -6.22 -4.06
N SER A 71 -16.10 -6.91 -4.35
CA SER A 71 -16.11 -8.36 -4.51
C SER A 71 -17.21 -8.83 -5.46
N ASN A 72 -17.08 -10.06 -5.93
CA ASN A 72 -18.08 -10.76 -6.75
C ASN A 72 -18.44 -10.01 -8.05
N GLY A 73 -17.42 -9.49 -8.75
CA GLY A 73 -17.57 -8.86 -10.07
C GLY A 73 -17.82 -7.35 -10.03
N GLY A 74 -17.83 -6.73 -8.85
CA GLY A 74 -18.01 -5.29 -8.75
C GLY A 74 -16.84 -4.47 -9.30
N SER A 75 -17.11 -3.22 -9.65
CA SER A 75 -16.09 -2.24 -10.05
C SER A 75 -16.22 -0.95 -9.24
N LEU A 76 -15.10 -0.47 -8.71
CA LEU A 76 -15.00 0.88 -8.14
C LEU A 76 -14.08 1.73 -9.01
N ILE A 77 -14.52 2.95 -9.28
CA ILE A 77 -13.72 3.98 -9.93
C ILE A 77 -13.54 5.13 -8.95
N LEU A 78 -12.30 5.41 -8.54
CA LEU A 78 -11.92 6.70 -7.98
C LEU A 78 -11.55 7.56 -9.19
N ASP A 79 -12.40 8.53 -9.53
CA ASP A 79 -12.15 9.38 -10.69
C ASP A 79 -11.02 10.40 -10.44
N ASP A 80 -10.66 11.15 -11.48
CA ASP A 80 -9.61 12.17 -11.45
C ASP A 80 -9.90 13.36 -10.52
N ASN A 81 -11.12 13.46 -9.99
CA ASN A 81 -11.50 14.47 -8.98
C ASN A 81 -11.50 13.90 -7.56
N SER A 82 -11.10 12.64 -7.38
CA SER A 82 -10.98 12.02 -6.07
C SER A 82 -9.72 12.51 -5.38
N ILE A 83 -9.86 12.98 -4.16
CA ILE A 83 -8.74 13.29 -3.27
C ILE A 83 -8.99 12.52 -1.98
N ILE A 84 -8.01 11.75 -1.51
CA ILE A 84 -8.12 10.97 -0.29
C ILE A 84 -6.96 11.32 0.63
N ASP A 85 -7.28 11.94 1.77
CA ASP A 85 -6.31 12.21 2.82
C ASP A 85 -6.45 11.21 3.96
N ILE A 86 -5.34 10.63 4.39
CA ILE A 86 -5.30 9.62 5.46
C ILE A 86 -4.37 10.14 6.56
N ASN A 87 -4.91 10.29 7.76
CA ASN A 87 -4.14 10.62 8.95
C ASN A 87 -4.10 9.40 9.86
N VAL A 88 -2.92 8.80 9.98
CA VAL A 88 -2.73 7.58 10.75
C VAL A 88 -2.02 7.88 12.07
N ASN A 89 -2.55 7.31 13.15
CA ASN A 89 -1.88 7.22 14.44
C ASN A 89 -1.68 5.74 14.81
N TYR A 90 -0.44 5.25 14.77
CA TYR A 90 -0.16 3.86 15.11
C TYR A 90 -0.21 3.62 16.61
N ILE A 91 -0.97 2.60 16.99
CA ILE A 91 -1.00 2.10 18.36
C ILE A 91 -0.20 0.80 18.48
N ASP A 92 0.62 0.70 19.53
CA ASP A 92 1.40 -0.50 19.83
C ASP A 92 0.49 -1.59 20.41
N VAL A 93 0.02 -2.49 19.55
CA VAL A 93 -0.76 -3.65 19.95
C VAL A 93 -0.19 -4.91 19.31
N SER A 94 -0.33 -6.04 20.02
CA SER A 94 0.19 -7.32 19.56
C SER A 94 -0.59 -7.91 18.37
N ALA A 95 -1.80 -7.41 18.11
CA ALA A 95 -2.64 -7.83 17.01
C ALA A 95 -2.17 -7.23 15.67
N SER A 96 -2.34 -8.01 14.60
CA SER A 96 -2.13 -7.57 13.22
C SER A 96 -3.39 -7.90 12.44
N ILE A 97 -3.83 -6.97 11.60
CA ILE A 97 -4.88 -7.24 10.64
C ILE A 97 -4.29 -7.31 9.26
N ASN A 98 -4.86 -8.19 8.44
CA ASN A 98 -4.60 -8.17 7.03
C ASN A 98 -5.71 -7.33 6.38
N ASN A 99 -5.45 -6.06 6.11
CA ASN A 99 -6.43 -5.15 5.51
C ASN A 99 -5.73 -4.06 4.67
N ALA A 100 -6.52 -3.25 3.96
CA ALA A 100 -6.08 -2.06 3.24
C ALA A 100 -7.23 -1.05 3.10
N LEU A 101 -6.89 0.17 2.65
CA LEU A 101 -7.87 1.21 2.31
C LEU A 101 -8.81 0.77 1.18
N LEU A 102 -8.24 0.21 0.12
CA LEU A 102 -8.92 -0.28 -1.08
C LEU A 102 -8.66 -1.77 -1.21
N VAL A 103 -9.72 -2.57 -1.17
CA VAL A 103 -9.62 -4.04 -1.22
C VAL A 103 -10.49 -4.57 -2.36
N ALA A 104 -9.88 -5.26 -3.33
CA ALA A 104 -10.61 -6.02 -4.34
C ALA A 104 -10.42 -7.52 -4.11
N ASN A 105 -11.49 -8.31 -4.19
CA ASN A 105 -11.45 -9.74 -3.90
C ASN A 105 -12.32 -10.54 -4.88
N GLY A 106 -11.72 -11.53 -5.52
CA GLY A 106 -12.42 -12.43 -6.45
C GLY A 106 -12.33 -11.97 -7.90
N GLU A 107 -12.29 -12.95 -8.81
CA GLU A 107 -12.26 -12.74 -10.27
C GLU A 107 -13.29 -11.69 -10.73
N ASN A 108 -12.90 -10.91 -11.73
CA ASN A 108 -13.69 -9.80 -12.31
C ASN A 108 -14.00 -8.65 -11.36
N SER A 109 -13.54 -8.69 -10.09
CA SER A 109 -13.65 -7.54 -9.18
C SER A 109 -12.49 -6.58 -9.44
N SER A 110 -12.80 -5.29 -9.55
CA SER A 110 -11.80 -4.27 -9.92
C SER A 110 -11.90 -2.98 -9.12
N ILE A 111 -10.75 -2.32 -8.93
CA ILE A 111 -10.69 -0.91 -8.51
C ILE A 111 -9.76 -0.16 -9.45
N VAL A 112 -10.20 0.99 -9.94
CA VAL A 112 -9.39 1.93 -10.74
C VAL A 112 -9.19 3.20 -9.93
N ASN A 113 -7.94 3.56 -9.64
CA ASN A 113 -7.57 4.84 -9.07
C ASN A 113 -7.05 5.79 -10.15
N GLN A 114 -7.77 6.90 -10.36
CA GLN A 114 -7.33 8.02 -11.20
C GLN A 114 -7.09 9.30 -10.38
N GLY A 115 -7.40 9.28 -9.09
CA GLY A 115 -7.25 10.43 -8.20
C GLY A 115 -6.03 10.33 -7.29
N ASP A 116 -5.99 11.25 -6.33
CA ASP A 116 -4.84 11.46 -5.45
C ASP A 116 -5.08 10.84 -4.08
N ILE A 117 -4.08 10.14 -3.55
CA ILE A 117 -4.11 9.54 -2.21
C ILE A 117 -2.87 10.00 -1.45
N THR A 118 -3.07 10.77 -0.37
CA THR A 118 -2.00 11.17 0.54
C THR A 118 -2.17 10.50 1.89
N SER A 119 -1.13 9.84 2.38
CA SER A 119 -1.10 9.20 3.69
C SER A 119 -0.05 9.83 4.59
N HIS A 120 -0.49 10.47 5.67
CA HIS A 120 0.33 10.92 6.77
C HIS A 120 0.44 9.81 7.81
N GLY A 121 1.57 9.10 7.77
CA GLY A 121 1.78 7.84 8.46
C GLY A 121 1.62 6.66 7.52
N VAL A 122 2.15 5.52 7.96
CA VAL A 122 2.14 4.29 7.18
C VAL A 122 0.70 3.76 7.03
N TYR A 123 0.30 3.35 5.83
CA TYR A 123 -0.98 2.65 5.63
C TYR A 123 -0.85 1.67 4.47
N SER A 124 -1.60 0.58 4.47
CA SER A 124 -1.74 -0.25 3.27
C SER A 124 -2.88 0.33 2.43
N ILE A 125 -2.56 0.81 1.23
CA ILE A 125 -3.50 1.56 0.40
C ILE A 125 -4.31 0.60 -0.47
N MET A 126 -3.65 -0.31 -1.19
CA MET A 126 -4.30 -1.22 -2.14
C MET A 126 -3.99 -2.67 -1.81
N ARG A 127 -5.03 -3.50 -1.83
CA ARG A 127 -4.88 -4.95 -1.79
C ARG A 127 -5.80 -5.65 -2.77
N VAL A 128 -5.24 -6.61 -3.50
CA VAL A 128 -6.00 -7.56 -4.32
C VAL A 128 -5.82 -8.97 -3.82
N ASP A 129 -6.90 -9.74 -3.85
CA ASP A 129 -6.93 -11.14 -3.44
C ASP A 129 -7.76 -11.95 -4.46
N ASN A 130 -7.51 -13.26 -4.56
CA ASN A 130 -8.34 -14.23 -5.30
C ASN A 130 -8.66 -13.88 -6.76
N GLY A 131 -7.70 -13.39 -7.55
CA GLY A 131 -7.91 -13.13 -8.98
C GLY A 131 -8.48 -11.75 -9.31
N ALA A 132 -8.56 -10.84 -8.34
CA ALA A 132 -9.00 -9.47 -8.55
C ALA A 132 -7.91 -8.57 -9.14
N THR A 133 -8.28 -7.38 -9.62
CA THR A 133 -7.33 -6.43 -10.21
C THR A 133 -7.49 -5.03 -9.62
N ILE A 134 -6.38 -4.34 -9.37
CA ILE A 134 -6.37 -2.90 -9.10
C ILE A 134 -5.44 -2.21 -10.08
N SER A 135 -5.84 -1.03 -10.53
CA SER A 135 -5.05 -0.20 -11.44
C SER A 135 -4.94 1.21 -10.89
N ASN A 136 -3.71 1.72 -10.79
CA ASN A 136 -3.41 3.09 -10.39
C ASN A 136 -2.91 3.90 -11.58
N SER A 137 -3.52 5.04 -11.83
CA SER A 137 -3.10 6.03 -12.83
C SER A 137 -3.05 7.46 -12.27
N GLY A 138 -3.36 7.61 -10.98
CA GLY A 138 -3.20 8.86 -10.22
C GLY A 138 -1.98 8.82 -9.30
N GLU A 139 -1.94 9.72 -8.32
CA GLU A 139 -0.82 9.86 -7.38
C GLU A 139 -1.10 9.16 -6.04
N ILE A 140 -0.10 8.43 -5.53
CA ILE A 140 -0.11 7.89 -4.16
C ILE A 140 1.13 8.37 -3.44
N LEU A 141 0.96 9.24 -2.44
CA LEU A 141 2.02 9.77 -1.61
C LEU A 141 1.91 9.23 -0.18
N VAL A 142 2.95 8.56 0.31
CA VAL A 142 2.99 7.99 1.66
C VAL A 142 4.17 8.54 2.45
N TYR A 143 3.87 9.28 3.51
CA TYR A 143 4.82 9.68 4.54
C TYR A 143 4.93 8.56 5.60
N ALA A 144 5.90 7.68 5.41
CA ALA A 144 6.26 6.61 6.34
C ALA A 144 7.16 7.15 7.46
N THR A 145 6.67 8.16 8.17
CA THR A 145 7.38 8.85 9.25
C THR A 145 6.99 8.31 10.63
N SER A 146 7.86 8.46 11.63
CA SER A 146 7.54 8.02 13.00
C SER A 146 6.28 8.70 13.53
N ASN A 147 5.25 7.91 13.85
CA ASN A 147 4.03 8.42 14.50
C ASN A 147 3.56 7.58 15.69
N GLY A 148 4.32 6.56 16.10
CA GLY A 148 3.95 5.68 17.20
C GLY A 148 4.95 4.53 17.41
N GLY A 149 4.88 3.88 18.57
CA GLY A 149 5.54 2.59 18.78
C GLY A 149 4.72 1.47 18.14
N GLY A 150 5.37 0.43 17.63
CA GLY A 150 4.68 -0.75 17.09
C GLY A 150 5.28 -1.26 15.78
N ASP A 151 4.59 -2.24 15.19
CA ASP A 151 4.93 -2.81 13.88
C ASP A 151 4.31 -1.95 12.77
N ASP A 152 5.13 -1.40 11.89
CA ASP A 152 4.70 -0.48 10.82
C ASP A 152 5.16 -0.95 9.44
N ARG A 153 5.65 -2.19 9.31
CA ARG A 153 5.90 -2.73 7.97
C ARG A 153 4.65 -2.66 7.12
N THR A 154 4.80 -2.22 5.87
CA THR A 154 3.66 -2.17 4.95
C THR A 154 4.09 -2.40 3.51
N ALA A 155 3.11 -2.84 2.73
CA ALA A 155 3.11 -2.65 1.29
C ALA A 155 2.01 -1.64 0.95
N VAL A 156 2.36 -0.58 0.22
CA VAL A 156 1.42 0.44 -0.24
C VAL A 156 0.40 -0.22 -1.16
N ALA A 157 0.89 -0.98 -2.15
CA ALA A 157 0.08 -1.86 -2.99
C ALA A 157 0.51 -3.32 -2.81
N ARG A 158 -0.44 -4.23 -2.51
CA ARG A 158 -0.15 -5.65 -2.36
C ARG A 158 -1.06 -6.56 -3.17
N ALA A 159 -0.45 -7.43 -3.97
CA ALA A 159 -1.17 -8.49 -4.68
C ALA A 159 -0.98 -9.83 -3.98
N ASP A 160 -2.08 -10.44 -3.55
CA ASP A 160 -2.12 -11.72 -2.86
C ASP A 160 -2.87 -12.76 -3.68
N ASP A 161 -2.40 -14.01 -3.64
CA ASP A 161 -2.99 -15.16 -4.34
C ASP A 161 -2.82 -15.14 -5.87
N ALA A 162 -2.80 -16.35 -6.43
CA ALA A 162 -2.64 -16.55 -7.87
C ALA A 162 -3.74 -15.84 -8.68
N GLY A 163 -3.33 -15.15 -9.75
CA GLY A 163 -4.21 -14.41 -10.65
C GLY A 163 -4.58 -13.01 -10.18
N SER A 164 -4.23 -12.62 -8.95
CA SER A 164 -4.45 -11.26 -8.48
C SER A 164 -3.34 -10.34 -8.98
N VAL A 165 -3.71 -9.16 -9.49
CA VAL A 165 -2.74 -8.26 -10.13
C VAL A 165 -2.95 -6.81 -9.68
N ILE A 166 -1.86 -6.10 -9.39
CA ILE A 166 -1.87 -4.64 -9.29
C ILE A 166 -0.97 -4.03 -10.36
N HIS A 167 -1.53 -3.07 -11.10
CA HIS A 167 -0.79 -2.22 -12.02
C HIS A 167 -0.66 -0.81 -11.44
N ASN A 168 0.57 -0.30 -11.37
CA ASN A 168 0.81 1.13 -11.48
C ASN A 168 0.90 1.43 -12.98
N GLN A 169 -0.20 1.88 -13.56
CA GLN A 169 -0.37 2.09 -15.00
C GLN A 169 0.35 3.35 -15.47
N SER A 170 0.48 3.50 -16.78
CA SER A 170 0.95 4.73 -17.43
C SER A 170 0.32 5.98 -16.80
N GLY A 171 1.16 6.92 -16.37
CA GLY A 171 0.75 8.15 -15.68
C GLY A 171 0.58 8.02 -14.17
N GLY A 172 0.56 6.80 -13.63
CA GLY A 172 0.50 6.55 -12.19
C GLY A 172 1.84 6.80 -11.50
N ASP A 173 1.76 7.40 -10.31
CA ASP A 173 2.92 7.67 -9.45
C ASP A 173 2.70 7.08 -8.05
N ILE A 174 3.73 6.41 -7.53
CA ILE A 174 3.78 5.98 -6.13
C ILE A 174 5.03 6.54 -5.48
N THR A 175 4.86 7.41 -4.49
CA THR A 175 5.93 8.02 -3.73
C THR A 175 5.91 7.55 -2.26
N ILE A 176 7.05 7.04 -1.77
CA ILE A 176 7.26 6.73 -0.36
C ILE A 176 8.41 7.58 0.18
N ILE A 177 8.14 8.32 1.24
CA ILE A 177 9.12 9.10 1.99
C ILE A 177 9.19 8.54 3.41
N SER A 178 10.36 8.07 3.85
CA SER A 178 10.58 7.58 5.20
C SER A 178 11.79 8.20 5.85
N ASP A 179 11.61 8.77 7.04
CA ASP A 179 12.68 9.21 7.94
C ASP A 179 13.14 8.10 8.92
N GLN A 180 12.62 6.87 8.75
CA GLN A 180 12.90 5.73 9.61
C GLN A 180 14.11 4.93 9.10
N GLN A 181 14.59 4.02 9.95
CA GLN A 181 15.67 3.10 9.64
C GLN A 181 15.22 1.67 9.95
N PRO A 182 15.52 0.68 9.10
CA PRO A 182 15.25 -0.72 9.43
C PRO A 182 15.81 -1.12 10.80
N VAL A 183 14.95 -1.65 11.67
CA VAL A 183 15.35 -2.17 12.98
C VAL A 183 14.88 -3.60 13.16
N LYS A 184 15.71 -4.41 13.83
CA LYS A 184 15.34 -5.79 14.13
C LYS A 184 14.10 -5.83 15.04
N TYR A 185 13.13 -6.66 14.66
CA TYR A 185 11.87 -6.80 15.37
C TYR A 185 11.37 -8.26 15.33
N LYS A 186 10.06 -8.49 15.43
CA LYS A 186 9.42 -9.81 15.35
C LYS A 186 9.26 -10.28 13.89
N GLY A 187 9.23 -11.60 13.70
CA GLY A 187 9.11 -12.23 12.38
C GLY A 187 7.72 -12.04 11.75
N PHE A 188 7.64 -11.67 10.48
CA PHE A 188 6.39 -11.62 9.70
C PHE A 188 6.61 -12.13 8.27
N SER A 189 6.18 -13.36 8.00
CA SER A 189 6.51 -14.09 6.76
C SER A 189 5.83 -13.57 5.49
N PHE A 190 4.97 -12.55 5.58
CA PHE A 190 4.41 -11.89 4.37
C PHE A 190 5.40 -10.92 3.72
N PHE A 191 6.44 -10.48 4.42
CA PHE A 191 7.39 -9.50 3.91
C PHE A 191 8.75 -10.15 3.58
N PRO A 192 9.43 -9.72 2.51
CA PRO A 192 10.78 -10.19 2.16
C PRO A 192 11.77 -10.12 3.32
N LEU A 193 11.78 -9.01 4.07
CA LEU A 193 12.61 -8.81 5.25
C LEU A 193 11.86 -9.17 6.54
N LYS A 194 11.62 -10.46 6.73
CA LYS A 194 10.78 -11.02 7.80
C LYS A 194 11.06 -10.48 9.20
N TRP A 195 12.32 -10.22 9.55
CA TRP A 195 12.74 -9.91 10.92
C TRP A 195 12.96 -8.41 11.19
N TYR A 196 12.59 -7.52 10.27
CA TYR A 196 12.88 -6.10 10.38
C TYR A 196 11.62 -5.24 10.25
N ASN A 197 11.44 -4.30 11.17
CA ASN A 197 10.43 -3.25 11.07
C ASN A 197 10.94 -2.08 10.21
N HIS A 198 10.10 -1.07 9.97
CA HIS A 198 10.45 0.07 9.11
C HIS A 198 10.93 -0.38 7.72
N THR A 199 10.21 -1.35 7.16
CA THR A 199 10.41 -1.83 5.79
C THR A 199 9.14 -1.57 5.00
N PHE A 200 9.25 -0.74 3.97
CA PHE A 200 8.11 -0.19 3.24
C PHE A 200 8.26 -0.53 1.76
N TYR A 201 7.26 -1.20 1.21
CA TYR A 201 7.27 -1.67 -0.18
C TYR A 201 6.25 -0.86 -0.99
N ALA A 202 6.67 -0.21 -2.06
CA ALA A 202 5.76 0.49 -2.98
C ALA A 202 4.75 -0.50 -3.57
N MET A 203 5.25 -1.62 -4.07
CA MET A 203 4.42 -2.71 -4.56
C MET A 203 4.98 -4.05 -4.10
N LEU A 204 4.12 -4.94 -3.62
CA LEU A 204 4.51 -6.28 -3.16
C LEU A 204 3.58 -7.37 -3.69
N ALA A 205 4.14 -8.32 -4.43
CA ALA A 205 3.48 -9.58 -4.72
C ALA A 205 3.74 -10.61 -3.61
N SER A 206 2.67 -11.20 -3.11
CA SER A 206 2.66 -12.25 -2.09
C SER A 206 1.71 -13.37 -2.51
N GLY A 207 1.94 -14.59 -2.04
CA GLY A 207 1.04 -15.71 -2.32
C GLY A 207 0.83 -16.06 -3.81
N TYR A 208 1.78 -15.73 -4.69
CA TYR A 208 1.70 -15.91 -6.14
C TYR A 208 0.82 -14.90 -6.91
N GLY A 209 0.53 -13.74 -6.32
CA GLY A 209 0.03 -12.58 -7.07
C GLY A 209 1.11 -11.89 -7.89
N ASP A 210 0.73 -10.87 -8.67
CA ASP A 210 1.63 -10.11 -9.53
C ASP A 210 1.51 -8.60 -9.27
N VAL A 211 2.66 -7.92 -9.24
CA VAL A 211 2.73 -6.46 -9.20
C VAL A 211 3.54 -5.92 -10.36
N VAL A 212 3.00 -4.89 -11.02
CA VAL A 212 3.55 -4.35 -12.25
C VAL A 212 3.64 -2.82 -12.16
N ASN A 213 4.82 -2.27 -12.34
CA ASN A 213 5.01 -0.86 -12.67
C ASN A 213 5.12 -0.74 -14.19
N ASP A 214 4.04 -0.31 -14.84
CA ASP A 214 3.92 -0.30 -16.30
C ASP A 214 4.87 0.74 -16.94
N GLU A 215 5.02 0.67 -18.27
CA GLU A 215 5.68 1.73 -19.03
C GLU A 215 4.97 3.08 -18.79
N ASP A 216 5.76 4.16 -18.75
CA ASP A 216 5.30 5.53 -18.42
C ASP A 216 4.71 5.71 -17.00
N ALA A 217 4.91 4.73 -16.10
CA ALA A 217 4.60 4.84 -14.68
C ALA A 217 5.87 5.09 -13.85
N ALA A 218 5.73 5.76 -12.70
CA ALA A 218 6.86 6.14 -11.84
C ALA A 218 6.69 5.68 -10.39
N ILE A 219 7.81 5.32 -9.77
CA ILE A 219 7.91 5.06 -8.34
C ILE A 219 9.07 5.89 -7.76
N HIS A 220 8.80 6.68 -6.73
CA HIS A 220 9.80 7.46 -6.01
C HIS A 220 9.98 6.93 -4.59
N LEU A 221 11.22 6.65 -4.23
CA LEU A 221 11.58 6.05 -2.95
C LEU A 221 12.62 6.94 -2.27
N GLN A 222 12.30 7.46 -1.09
CA GLN A 222 13.18 8.34 -0.32
C GLN A 222 13.28 7.82 1.11
N GLY A 223 14.47 7.41 1.54
CA GLY A 223 14.72 6.90 2.90
C GLY A 223 15.45 5.57 2.96
N ALA A 224 15.80 5.17 4.18
CA ALA A 224 16.28 3.81 4.45
C ALA A 224 15.10 2.84 4.58
N GLY A 225 15.27 1.60 4.14
CA GLY A 225 14.23 0.57 4.29
C GLY A 225 13.04 0.69 3.33
N VAL A 226 13.21 1.43 2.23
CA VAL A 226 12.19 1.55 1.18
C VAL A 226 12.52 0.65 -0.01
N TYR A 227 11.50 0.00 -0.54
CA TYR A 227 11.62 -0.98 -1.61
C TYR A 227 10.61 -0.70 -2.70
N GLY A 228 11.03 -0.77 -3.95
CA GLY A 228 10.14 -0.54 -5.10
C GLY A 228 9.27 -1.76 -5.39
N VAL A 229 9.36 -2.27 -6.61
CA VAL A 229 8.53 -3.40 -7.06
C VAL A 229 9.12 -4.72 -6.54
N SER A 230 8.40 -5.36 -5.63
CA SER A 230 8.91 -6.47 -4.84
C SER A 230 8.01 -7.70 -4.90
N ALA A 231 8.58 -8.89 -4.71
CA ALA A 231 7.82 -10.13 -4.66
C ALA A 231 8.47 -11.12 -3.68
N ILE A 232 7.67 -11.76 -2.83
CA ILE A 232 8.12 -12.89 -2.01
C ILE A 232 7.78 -14.22 -2.68
N LYS A 233 6.55 -14.34 -3.21
CA LYS A 233 6.06 -15.43 -4.06
C LYS A 233 5.15 -14.82 -5.12
N GLY A 234 5.39 -15.14 -6.39
CA GLY A 234 4.75 -14.48 -7.54
C GLY A 234 5.74 -13.65 -8.35
N ALA A 235 5.25 -12.66 -9.10
CA ALA A 235 6.09 -11.82 -9.94
C ALA A 235 6.08 -10.33 -9.55
N ALA A 236 7.26 -9.74 -9.64
CA ALA A 236 7.48 -8.29 -9.63
C ALA A 236 8.01 -7.87 -11.00
N LEU A 237 7.31 -6.96 -11.68
CA LEU A 237 7.74 -6.46 -12.99
C LEU A 237 7.85 -4.94 -12.99
N ASN A 238 9.02 -4.43 -13.38
CA ASN A 238 9.23 -3.01 -13.63
C ASN A 238 9.47 -2.76 -15.12
N ALA A 239 8.53 -2.09 -15.78
CA ALA A 239 8.66 -1.55 -17.13
C ALA A 239 8.82 -0.01 -17.15
N GLY A 240 8.37 0.68 -16.10
CA GLY A 240 8.52 2.12 -15.94
C GLY A 240 9.82 2.55 -15.24
N ASP A 241 9.76 3.71 -14.57
CA ASP A 241 10.89 4.31 -13.88
C ASP A 241 10.80 4.16 -12.37
N ILE A 242 11.92 3.83 -11.74
CA ILE A 242 12.08 3.81 -10.29
C ILE A 242 13.22 4.77 -9.92
N TYR A 243 12.94 5.71 -9.02
CA TYR A 243 13.91 6.65 -8.48
C TYR A 243 14.11 6.34 -7.00
N LEU A 244 15.31 5.88 -6.64
CA LEU A 244 15.65 5.51 -5.28
C LEU A 244 16.73 6.42 -4.71
N ASP A 245 16.40 7.13 -3.64
CA ASP A 245 17.34 7.74 -2.70
C ASP A 245 17.28 7.02 -1.35
N GLY A 246 18.33 6.28 -1.02
CA GLY A 246 18.41 5.44 0.19
C GLY A 246 18.90 6.17 1.44
N PHE A 247 19.24 7.46 1.34
CA PHE A 247 19.68 8.24 2.50
C PHE A 247 18.47 8.61 3.36
N VAL A 248 18.67 8.69 4.67
CA VAL A 248 17.60 9.04 5.61
C VAL A 248 17.34 10.55 5.54
N PRO A 249 16.15 11.00 5.08
CA PRO A 249 15.80 12.41 4.99
C PRO A 249 15.51 13.00 6.37
N THR A 250 15.72 14.31 6.49
CA THR A 250 15.13 15.15 7.54
C THR A 250 14.04 16.00 6.90
N LEU A 251 12.84 15.94 7.43
CA LEU A 251 11.67 16.65 6.92
C LEU A 251 11.39 17.91 7.76
N ASP A 252 10.80 18.94 7.15
CA ASP A 252 10.19 20.05 7.88
C ASP A 252 8.71 19.77 8.20
N ASP A 253 8.00 20.78 8.73
CA ASP A 253 6.60 20.65 9.16
C ASP A 253 5.64 20.49 7.95
N GLU A 254 6.08 20.92 6.77
CA GLU A 254 5.35 20.78 5.51
C GLU A 254 5.62 19.43 4.82
N GLY A 255 6.60 18.66 5.30
CA GLY A 255 6.98 17.36 4.73
C GLY A 255 8.09 17.44 3.69
N ASP A 256 8.71 18.61 3.49
CA ASP A 256 9.77 18.81 2.52
C ASP A 256 11.12 18.31 3.05
N ILE A 257 11.93 17.71 2.17
CA ILE A 257 13.29 17.27 2.52
C ILE A 257 14.22 18.48 2.65
N THR A 258 14.74 18.69 3.86
CA THR A 258 15.70 19.76 4.17
C THR A 258 17.15 19.31 4.13
N SER A 259 17.41 18.03 4.40
CA SER A 259 18.73 17.40 4.32
C SER A 259 18.61 15.88 4.31
N THR A 260 19.71 15.18 3.98
CA THR A 260 19.79 13.73 4.01
C THR A 260 21.02 13.26 4.78
N SER A 261 20.97 12.06 5.35
CA SER A 261 22.08 11.49 6.13
C SER A 261 22.31 10.02 5.81
N TYR A 262 23.58 9.62 5.87
CA TYR A 262 23.97 8.23 5.65
C TYR A 262 23.55 7.36 6.84
N TRP A 263 22.85 6.26 6.58
CA TRP A 263 22.60 5.20 7.54
C TRP A 263 23.46 3.99 7.20
N HIS A 264 24.13 3.42 8.21
CA HIS A 264 24.96 2.24 8.02
C HIS A 264 24.14 0.97 8.27
N PRO A 265 23.71 0.23 7.22
CA PRO A 265 22.91 -0.97 7.40
C PRO A 265 23.73 -2.07 8.09
N SER A 266 23.10 -2.79 9.02
CA SER A 266 23.77 -3.92 9.69
C SER A 266 24.03 -5.12 8.76
N SER A 267 23.33 -5.16 7.62
CA SER A 267 23.46 -6.18 6.58
C SER A 267 23.14 -5.57 5.21
N LEU A 268 23.83 -6.01 4.16
CA LEU A 268 23.61 -5.50 2.80
C LEU A 268 22.16 -5.68 2.30
N TYR A 269 21.47 -6.75 2.68
CA TYR A 269 20.07 -6.95 2.26
C TYR A 269 19.08 -5.95 2.88
N LEU A 270 19.52 -5.11 3.83
CA LEU A 270 18.68 -4.07 4.42
C LEU A 270 18.76 -2.74 3.68
N THR A 271 19.72 -2.55 2.77
CA THR A 271 19.74 -1.34 1.93
C THR A 271 18.46 -1.26 1.14
N SER A 272 17.93 -0.05 0.97
CA SER A 272 16.79 0.21 0.09
C SER A 272 17.09 -0.33 -1.31
N ALA A 273 16.06 -0.77 -2.04
CA ALA A 273 16.25 -1.37 -3.36
C ALA A 273 15.08 -1.08 -4.31
N GLY A 274 15.36 -0.86 -5.59
CA GLY A 274 14.31 -0.66 -6.59
C GLY A 274 13.46 -1.91 -6.81
N MET A 275 14.04 -3.12 -6.65
CA MET A 275 13.30 -4.37 -6.73
C MET A 275 13.83 -5.41 -5.73
N VAL A 276 12.94 -6.27 -5.24
CA VAL A 276 13.27 -7.39 -4.35
C VAL A 276 12.56 -8.66 -4.83
N ALA A 277 13.28 -9.77 -4.92
CA ALA A 277 12.70 -11.09 -5.17
C ALA A 277 13.14 -12.08 -4.10
N GLY A 278 12.18 -12.66 -3.39
CA GLY A 278 12.38 -13.69 -2.38
C GLY A 278 12.29 -13.20 -0.94
N SER A 279 12.95 -13.91 -0.03
CA SER A 279 12.91 -13.66 1.42
C SER A 279 14.29 -13.89 2.03
N THR A 280 14.56 -13.24 3.16
CA THR A 280 15.74 -13.54 3.99
C THR A 280 15.71 -14.93 4.62
N ASP A 281 14.54 -15.57 4.64
CA ASP A 281 14.33 -16.86 5.29
C ASP A 281 14.09 -17.96 4.24
N GLY A 282 14.86 -19.04 4.33
CA GLY A 282 14.77 -20.16 3.40
C GLY A 282 13.40 -20.82 3.42
N GLY A 283 12.80 -21.01 2.23
CA GLY A 283 11.47 -21.60 2.06
C GLY A 283 10.31 -20.59 2.09
N ASP A 284 10.56 -19.36 2.52
CA ASP A 284 9.53 -18.31 2.57
C ASP A 284 9.35 -17.62 1.21
N GLY A 285 10.28 -17.77 0.25
CA GLY A 285 10.15 -17.15 -1.08
C GLY A 285 10.74 -17.96 -2.24
N ASP A 286 10.13 -17.77 -3.41
CA ASP A 286 10.47 -18.35 -4.71
C ASP A 286 10.09 -17.41 -5.88
N ALA A 287 9.94 -16.11 -5.58
CA ALA A 287 9.51 -15.09 -6.52
C ALA A 287 10.47 -14.85 -7.69
N THR A 288 9.92 -14.23 -8.73
CA THR A 288 10.66 -13.68 -9.88
C THR A 288 10.54 -12.16 -9.89
N ALA A 289 11.66 -11.47 -10.12
CA ALA A 289 11.69 -10.05 -10.44
C ALA A 289 12.24 -9.84 -11.86
N THR A 290 11.55 -9.03 -12.67
CA THR A 290 11.95 -8.68 -14.04
C THR A 290 11.97 -7.17 -14.22
N ASN A 291 13.09 -6.63 -14.66
CA ASN A 291 13.22 -5.21 -15.01
C ASN A 291 13.43 -5.04 -16.52
N THR A 292 12.52 -4.33 -17.17
CA THR A 292 12.64 -3.84 -18.55
C THR A 292 12.72 -2.31 -18.64
N GLY A 293 12.37 -1.60 -17.55
CA GLY A 293 12.46 -0.14 -17.43
C GLY A 293 13.78 0.36 -16.81
N THR A 294 13.74 1.57 -16.21
CA THR A 294 14.90 2.23 -15.61
C THR A 294 14.83 2.20 -14.08
N ILE A 295 15.98 1.98 -13.44
CA ILE A 295 16.13 2.17 -11.99
C ILE A 295 17.31 3.11 -11.76
N ASN A 296 17.02 4.31 -11.26
CA ASN A 296 18.01 5.30 -10.85
C ASN A 296 18.26 5.17 -9.35
N VAL A 297 19.50 4.91 -8.94
CA VAL A 297 19.84 4.59 -7.55
C VAL A 297 20.89 5.55 -7.01
N ASN A 298 20.53 6.25 -5.95
CA ASN A 298 21.42 6.96 -5.02
C ASN A 298 21.30 6.30 -3.64
N ASN A 299 22.09 5.28 -3.36
CA ASN A 299 21.93 4.50 -2.12
C ASN A 299 23.01 4.83 -1.08
N ALA A 300 22.62 4.69 0.19
CA ALA A 300 23.53 4.67 1.32
C ALA A 300 24.34 3.36 1.31
#